data_AF-A0A396Q1Z9-F1
#
_entry.id   AF-A0A396Q1Z9-F1
#
_cell.length_a   1.000
_cell.length_b   1.000
_cell.length_c   1.000
_cell.angle_alpha   90.00
_cell.angle_beta   90.00
_cell.angle_gamma   90.00
#
_symmetry.space_group_name_H-M   'P 1'
#
loop_
_entity.id
_entity.type
_entity.pdbx_description
1 polymer ?
#
loop_
_entity_poly.entity_id
_entity_poly.type
_entity_poly.pdbx_seq_one_letter_code
_entity_poly.pdbx_strand_id
1 'polypeptide(L)' 'MNIQEELRINGHQPTVGYAGTDMAAFFQGLMDRYKCKCSPFMLSLAYTYGVIQGKREERAKKKNKKVGNYGGVLP' A
#
# COMPACT_ATOMS: atom_id res chain seq x y z
N MET A 1 3.86 -10.95 12.45
CA MET A 1 4.93 -10.07 11.95
C MET A 1 4.78 -8.76 12.72
N ASN A 2 5.85 -8.26 13.33
CA ASN A 2 5.83 -7.03 14.13
C ASN A 2 5.61 -5.82 13.21
N ILE A 3 4.72 -4.90 13.60
CA ILE A 3 4.43 -3.65 12.88
C ILE A 3 5.72 -2.82 12.67
N GLN A 4 6.65 -2.84 13.63
CA GLN A 4 7.94 -2.14 13.50
C GLN A 4 8.83 -2.75 12.41
N GLU A 5 8.85 -4.08 12.28
CA GLU A 5 9.59 -4.78 11.22
C GLU A 5 9.00 -4.45 9.85
N GLU A 6 7.66 -4.35 9.77
CA GLU A 6 6.98 -3.95 8.54
C GLU A 6 7.25 -2.50 8.16
N LEU A 7 7.24 -1.58 9.13
CA LEU A 7 7.63 -0.19 8.91
C LEU A 7 9.08 -0.09 8.43
N ARG A 8 10.00 -0.88 8.98
CA ARG A 8 11.40 -0.95 8.53
C ARG A 8 11.53 -1.41 7.09
N ILE A 9 10.85 -2.49 6.71
CA ILE A 9 10.86 -3.03 5.33
C ILE A 9 10.23 -2.04 4.35
N ASN A 10 9.14 -1.38 4.75
CA ASN A 10 8.43 -0.43 3.89
C ASN A 10 9.08 0.96 3.85
N GLY A 11 9.93 1.31 4.82
CA GLY A 11 10.69 2.56 4.83
C GLY A 11 11.68 2.69 3.66
N HIS A 12 11.89 1.62 2.88
CA HIS A 12 12.71 1.61 1.66
C HIS A 12 11.86 1.77 0.38
N GLN A 13 10.53 1.91 0.49
CA GLN A 13 9.70 2.13 -0.70
C GLN A 13 9.85 3.56 -1.21
N PRO A 14 10.06 3.74 -2.53
CA PRO A 14 10.24 5.06 -3.11
C PRO A 14 8.94 5.88 -2.94
N THR A 15 9.09 7.14 -2.54
CA THR A 15 8.01 8.11 -2.61
C THR A 15 7.75 8.39 -4.09
N VAL A 16 6.53 8.15 -4.56
CA VAL A 16 6.19 8.19 -5.99
C VAL A 16 5.68 9.56 -6.45
N GLY A 17 5.21 10.41 -5.52
CA GLY A 17 4.65 11.74 -5.81
C GLY A 17 5.64 12.89 -5.69
N TYR A 18 6.90 12.72 -6.09
CA TYR A 18 7.83 13.85 -6.20
C TYR A 18 7.41 14.80 -7.33
N ALA A 19 7.66 16.10 -7.17
CA ALA A 19 7.35 17.10 -8.19
C ALA A 19 7.97 16.73 -9.54
N GLY A 20 7.18 16.81 -10.61
CA GLY A 20 7.59 16.45 -11.96
C GLY A 20 7.35 14.98 -12.35
N THR A 21 6.77 14.15 -11.48
CA THR A 21 6.29 12.81 -11.88
C THR A 21 4.82 12.83 -12.29
N ASP A 22 4.40 11.87 -13.12
CA ASP A 22 2.99 11.68 -13.49
C ASP A 22 2.09 11.47 -12.26
N MET A 23 2.62 10.81 -11.23
CA MET A 23 1.91 10.62 -9.96
C MET A 23 1.70 11.92 -9.19
N ALA A 24 2.66 12.86 -9.22
CA ALA A 24 2.45 14.18 -8.63
C ALA A 24 1.40 14.99 -9.41
N ALA A 25 1.36 14.90 -10.74
CA ALA A 25 0.33 15.52 -11.55
C ALA A 25 -1.06 14.93 -11.25
N PHE A 26 -1.15 13.61 -11.10
CA PHE A 26 -2.38 12.93 -10.68
C PHE A 26 -2.86 13.37 -9.29
N PHE A 27 -1.95 13.46 -8.32
CA PHE A 27 -2.27 13.95 -6.98
C PHE A 27 -2.73 15.40 -6.99
N GLN A 28 -2.10 16.27 -7.77
CA GLN A 28 -2.54 17.66 -7.93
C GLN A 28 -3.96 17.72 -8.51
N GLY A 29 -4.27 16.94 -9.55
CA GLY A 29 -5.62 16.87 -10.11
C GLY A 29 -6.68 16.38 -9.11
N LEU A 30 -6.33 15.42 -8.25
CA LEU A 30 -7.19 14.99 -7.14
C LEU A 30 -7.42 16.12 -6.14
N MET A 31 -6.36 16.83 -5.74
CA MET A 31 -6.46 17.96 -4.81
C MET A 31 -7.36 19.08 -5.36
N ASP A 32 -7.20 19.42 -6.65
CA ASP A 32 -7.95 20.49 -7.29
C ASP A 32 -9.43 20.14 -7.45
N ARG A 33 -9.74 18.87 -7.72
CA ARG A 33 -11.10 18.33 -7.83
C ARG A 33 -11.82 18.33 -6.48
N TYR A 34 -11.16 17.86 -5.43
CA TYR A 34 -11.77 17.71 -4.10
C TYR A 34 -11.54 18.94 -3.21
N LYS A 35 -10.93 20.00 -3.72
CA LYS A 35 -10.56 21.22 -2.98
C LYS A 35 -9.81 20.91 -1.68
N CYS A 36 -8.96 19.89 -1.73
CA CYS A 36 -8.27 19.38 -0.56
C CYS A 36 -6.97 20.19 -0.33
N LYS A 37 -6.81 20.76 0.87
CA LYS A 37 -5.57 21.44 1.28
C LYS A 37 -4.62 20.44 1.94
N CYS A 38 -4.09 19.52 1.15
CA CYS A 38 -3.01 18.62 1.57
C CYS A 38 -1.78 18.87 0.69
N SER A 39 -0.60 18.38 1.07
CA SER A 39 0.55 18.41 0.15
C SER A 39 0.54 17.18 -0.76
N PRO A 40 1.01 17.29 -2.02
CA PRO A 40 1.20 16.13 -2.90
C PRO A 40 2.07 15.03 -2.24
N PHE A 41 3.02 15.43 -1.39
CA PHE A 41 3.83 14.52 -0.59
C PHE A 41 2.98 13.71 0.41
N MET A 42 2.04 14.34 1.12
CA MET A 42 1.13 13.65 2.04
C MET A 42 0.22 12.66 1.29
N LEU A 43 -0.25 13.01 0.10
CA LEU A 43 -1.00 12.07 -0.75
C LEU A 43 -0.13 10.92 -1.24
N SER A 44 1.13 11.18 -1.58
CA SER A 44 2.07 10.11 -1.93
C SER A 44 2.29 9.15 -0.77
N LEU A 45 2.43 9.66 0.46
CA LEU A 45 2.55 8.81 1.64
C LEU A 45 1.29 7.98 1.86
N ALA A 46 0.11 8.60 1.79
CA ALA A 46 -1.17 7.91 1.94
C ALA A 46 -1.36 6.82 0.87
N TYR A 47 -1.02 7.10 -0.38
CA TYR A 47 -1.04 6.13 -1.46
C TYR A 47 -0.09 4.95 -1.19
N THR A 48 1.16 5.22 -0.82
CA THR A 48 2.15 4.18 -0.47
C THR A 48 1.66 3.31 0.67
N TYR A 49 1.12 3.90 1.74
CA TYR A 49 0.54 3.14 2.85
C TYR A 49 -0.71 2.33 2.44
N GLY A 50 -1.56 2.87 1.58
CA GLY A 50 -2.70 2.13 1.02
C GLY A 50 -2.27 0.91 0.20
N VAL A 51 -1.25 1.05 -0.65
CA VAL A 51 -0.66 -0.06 -1.41
C VAL A 51 -0.07 -1.11 -0.48
N ILE A 52 0.60 -0.69 0.60
CA ILE A 52 1.14 -1.61 1.63
C ILE A 52 0.00 -2.37 2.29
N GLN A 53 -1.06 -1.68 2.73
CA GLN A 53 -2.21 -2.31 3.35
C GLN A 53 -2.87 -3.33 2.41
N GLY A 54 -3.10 -2.98 1.15
CA GLY A 54 -3.64 -3.92 0.16
C GLY A 54 -2.75 -5.16 -0.03
N LYS A 55 -1.43 -4.98 -0.12
CA LYS A 55 -0.47 -6.11 -0.16
C LYS A 55 -0.54 -6.97 1.10
N ARG A 56 -0.76 -6.39 2.28
CA ARG A 56 -0.94 -7.14 3.55
C ARG A 56 -2.21 -7.98 3.52
N GLU A 57 -3.33 -7.40 3.10
CA GLU A 57 -4.60 -8.11 2.98
C GLU A 57 -4.48 -9.28 1.99
N GLU A 58 -3.84 -9.08 0.85
CA GLU A 58 -3.60 -10.15 -0.11
C GLU A 58 -2.69 -11.26 0.43
N ARG A 59 -1.64 -10.93 1.19
CA ARG A 59 -0.80 -11.93 1.88
C ARG A 59 -1.58 -12.69 2.95
N ALA A 60 -2.42 -12.00 3.73
CA ALA A 60 -3.26 -12.61 4.76
C ALA A 60 -4.28 -13.58 4.14
N LYS A 61 -4.95 -13.16 3.05
CA LYS A 61 -5.85 -14.03 2.27
C LYS A 61 -5.12 -15.27 1.76
N LYS A 62 -3.93 -15.12 1.18
CA LYS A 62 -3.12 -16.26 0.70
C LYS A 62 -2.66 -17.19 1.82
N LYS A 63 -2.32 -16.65 3.00
CA LYS A 63 -1.96 -17.45 4.18
C LYS A 63 -3.17 -18.24 4.71
N ASN A 64 -4.34 -17.60 4.80
CA ASN A 64 -5.57 -18.28 5.22
C ASN A 64 -6.02 -19.32 4.18
N LYS A 65 -5.82 -19.07 2.88
CA LYS A 65 -6.09 -20.04 1.81
C LYS A 65 -5.18 -21.28 1.90
N LYS A 66 -3.93 -21.13 2.35
CA LYS A 66 -3.01 -22.26 2.57
C LYS A 66 -3.35 -23.09 3.81
N VAL A 67 -4.01 -22.51 4.82
CA VAL A 67 -4.40 -23.23 6.05
C VAL A 67 -5.70 -24.03 5.86
N GLY A 68 -6.48 -23.74 4.82
CA GLY A 68 -7.74 -24.44 4.52
C GLY A 68 -7.63 -25.70 3.65
N ASN A 69 -6.43 -26.23 3.35
CA ASN A 69 -6.30 -27.36 2.42
C ASN A 69 -5.26 -28.43 2.81
N TYR A 70 -5.27 -28.86 4.07
CA TYR A 70 -4.65 -30.11 4.53
C TYR A 70 -5.60 -30.87 5.46
N GLY A 71 -6.80 -31.17 4.97
CA GLY A 71 -7.77 -32.02 5.66
C GLY A 71 -8.47 -32.93 4.65
N GLY A 72 -7.84 -34.05 4.32
CA GLY A 72 -8.41 -35.09 3.47
C GLY A 72 -7.90 -35.05 2.03
N VAL A 73 -6.97 -35.94 1.71
CA VAL A 73 -7.20 -37.20 0.99
C VAL A 73 -5.81 -37.79 0.73
N LEU A 74 -5.45 -38.82 1.49
CA LEU A 74 -4.43 -39.80 1.10
C LEU A 74 -5.17 -40.90 0.34
N PRO A 75 -4.80 -41.24 -0.91
CA PRO A 75 -4.82 -42.61 -1.37
C PRO A 75 -3.58 -43.37 -0.85
#